data_AF-A0A078L2S6-F1
#
_entry.id   AF-A0A078L2S6-F1
#
_cell.length_a   1.000
_cell.length_b   1.000
_cell.length_c   1.000
_cell.angle_alpha   90.00
_cell.angle_beta   90.00
_cell.angle_gamma   90.00
#
_symmetry.space_group_name_H-M   'P 1'
#
loop_
_entity.id
_entity.type
_entity.pdbx_description
1 polymer ?
#
loop_
_entity_poly.entity_id
_entity_poly.type
_entity_poly.pdbx_seq_one_letter_code
_entity_poly.pdbx_strand_id
1 'polypeptide(L)'
;MTNRKLGTVFFFIAYLSSQLSLASTDGLASGNFWRCSTSDAEQKEWTVDSSYEISAINKSYDDCKKLSNVPTSCKSSKEACEMFLNGLTTRPMWRCTALDQMAKVWASNIYKHRDDAAIAAKAFCQQGSSFPDTCYINLMTCKNLNSRE
;
A
#
# COMPACT_ATOMS: atom_id res chain seq x y z
N MET A 1 21.19 -35.27 65.70
CA MET A 1 19.72 -35.28 65.91
C MET A 1 19.48 -34.36 67.10
N THR A 2 18.81 -33.22 67.05
CA THR A 2 17.59 -32.84 66.31
C THR A 2 17.57 -31.30 66.21
N ASN A 3 17.08 -30.76 65.09
CA ASN A 3 17.17 -29.36 64.70
C ASN A 3 16.34 -28.38 65.55
N ARG A 4 16.90 -27.17 65.68
CA ARG A 4 16.36 -25.97 66.35
C ARG A 4 15.32 -25.22 65.49
N LYS A 5 14.29 -24.70 66.19
CA LYS A 5 13.59 -23.39 66.07
C LYS A 5 12.90 -23.07 64.72
N LEU A 6 11.57 -22.89 64.62
CA LEU A 6 10.66 -21.88 65.21
C LEU A 6 11.00 -20.43 64.84
N GLY A 7 10.13 -19.77 64.06
CA GLY A 7 10.16 -18.31 63.81
C GLY A 7 9.79 -17.92 62.36
N THR A 8 8.53 -17.67 62.01
CA THR A 8 7.79 -16.39 62.11
C THR A 8 7.96 -15.47 60.89
N VAL A 9 6.92 -15.46 60.04
CA VAL A 9 6.17 -14.32 59.45
C VAL A 9 6.90 -13.10 58.86
N PHE A 10 6.38 -12.66 57.70
CA PHE A 10 6.47 -11.35 57.02
C PHE A 10 7.71 -11.07 56.15
N PHE A 11 7.52 -11.17 54.83
CA PHE A 11 7.85 -10.07 53.91
C PHE A 11 6.91 -10.12 52.70
N PHE A 12 5.92 -9.22 52.73
CA PHE A 12 5.23 -8.68 51.58
C PHE A 12 6.24 -7.96 50.66
N ILE A 13 5.87 -7.78 49.39
CA ILE A 13 6.52 -6.92 48.36
C ILE A 13 7.61 -7.63 47.52
N ALA A 14 7.22 -8.20 46.39
CA ALA A 14 7.92 -8.09 45.08
C ALA A 14 7.34 -9.08 44.05
N TYR A 15 6.05 -8.99 43.74
CA TYR A 15 5.48 -9.62 42.54
C TYR A 15 4.54 -8.63 41.85
N LEU A 16 5.11 -7.50 41.43
CA LEU A 16 4.52 -6.61 40.45
C LEU A 16 5.49 -6.54 39.27
N SER A 17 5.62 -7.65 38.55
CA SER A 17 6.32 -7.68 37.26
C SER A 17 5.45 -6.92 36.26
N SER A 18 5.77 -5.65 36.09
CA SER A 18 5.28 -4.73 35.07
C SER A 18 5.47 -5.33 33.68
N GLN A 19 4.42 -5.92 33.11
CA GLN A 19 4.33 -6.13 31.67
C GLN A 19 3.97 -4.78 31.06
N LEU A 20 4.99 -3.94 30.83
CA LEU A 20 4.84 -2.72 30.04
C LEU A 20 4.84 -3.12 28.56
N SER A 21 3.69 -3.59 28.07
CA SER A 21 3.49 -3.79 26.64
C SER A 21 3.42 -2.42 25.97
N LEU A 22 4.55 -1.94 25.45
CA LEU A 22 4.56 -0.91 24.42
C LEU A 22 3.99 -1.53 23.14
N ALA A 23 2.67 -1.61 23.07
CA ALA A 23 1.98 -1.72 21.80
C ALA A 23 2.14 -0.36 21.11
N SER A 24 3.19 -0.20 20.32
CA SER A 24 3.21 0.81 19.25
C SER A 24 2.22 0.35 18.19
N THR A 25 0.93 0.59 18.43
CA THR A 25 -0.07 0.56 17.38
C THR A 25 0.23 1.73 16.46
N ASP A 26 0.64 1.42 15.24
CA ASP A 26 0.79 2.34 14.11
C ASP A 26 -0.36 3.35 14.06
N GLY A 27 -0.12 4.53 14.63
CA GLY A 27 -1.02 5.67 14.61
C GLY A 27 -0.96 6.45 13.29
N LEU A 28 -0.77 5.77 12.15
CA LEU A 28 -0.74 6.39 10.82
C LEU A 28 -2.01 6.15 10.01
N ALA A 29 -2.95 5.33 10.50
CA ALA A 29 -4.18 5.00 9.78
C ALA A 29 -5.13 6.20 9.55
N SER A 30 -4.89 7.36 10.19
CA SER A 30 -5.70 8.58 10.00
C SER A 30 -4.89 9.83 9.68
N GLY A 31 -3.63 9.67 9.24
CA GLY A 31 -2.71 10.78 9.00
C GLY A 31 -2.44 11.04 7.52
N ASN A 32 -1.75 12.16 7.25
CA ASN A 32 -1.11 12.41 5.96
C ASN A 32 0.28 11.77 5.98
N PHE A 33 0.56 10.86 5.05
CA PHE A 33 1.84 10.16 5.00
C PHE A 33 2.23 9.76 3.58
N TRP A 34 3.52 9.63 3.34
CA TRP A 34 4.10 9.02 2.17
C TRP A 34 4.37 7.55 2.44
N ARG A 35 3.90 6.68 1.55
CA ARG A 35 4.22 5.27 1.50
C ARG A 35 5.11 5.03 0.29
N CYS A 36 6.34 4.58 0.50
CA CYS A 36 7.27 4.29 -0.58
C CYS A 36 7.71 2.84 -0.50
N SER A 37 7.91 2.24 -1.67
CA SER A 37 8.46 0.90 -1.76
C SER A 37 9.77 0.82 -2.54
N THR A 38 10.58 -0.16 -2.15
CA THR A 38 11.83 -0.52 -2.81
C THR A 38 11.76 -1.99 -3.17
N SER A 39 12.26 -2.36 -4.35
CA SER A 39 12.37 -3.76 -4.75
C SER A 39 13.81 -4.16 -5.07
N ASP A 40 14.10 -5.45 -4.93
CA ASP A 40 15.36 -6.05 -5.35
C ASP A 40 15.21 -6.82 -6.69
N ALA A 41 16.29 -7.44 -7.16
CA ALA A 41 16.27 -8.25 -8.39
C ALA A 41 15.40 -9.51 -8.30
N GLU A 42 15.07 -9.98 -7.09
CA GLU A 42 14.17 -11.10 -6.84
C GLU A 42 12.70 -10.65 -6.76
N GLN A 43 12.42 -9.37 -7.04
CA GLN A 43 11.10 -8.73 -6.95
C GLN A 43 10.51 -8.77 -5.54
N LYS A 44 11.34 -8.93 -4.50
CA LYS A 44 10.90 -8.75 -3.12
C LYS A 44 10.76 -7.26 -2.85
N GLU A 45 9.69 -6.87 -2.15
CA GLU A 45 9.33 -5.48 -1.94
C GLU A 45 9.36 -5.12 -0.44
N TRP A 46 9.90 -3.95 -0.13
CA TRP A 46 9.89 -3.35 1.22
C TRP A 46 9.19 -2.01 1.18
N THR A 47 8.12 -1.90 1.95
CA THR A 47 7.25 -0.72 1.97
C THR A 47 7.33 -0.03 3.31
N VAL A 48 7.56 1.29 3.30
CA VAL A 48 7.72 2.10 4.51
C VAL A 48 6.87 3.37 4.43
N ASP A 49 6.26 3.72 5.55
CA ASP A 49 5.51 4.97 5.73
C ASP A 49 6.34 6.04 6.44
N SER A 50 6.20 7.30 6.01
CA SER A 50 6.79 8.46 6.69
C SER A 50 6.02 9.74 6.39
N SER A 51 6.14 10.76 7.24
CA SER A 51 5.58 12.09 6.97
C SER A 51 6.22 12.80 5.77
N TYR A 52 7.42 12.38 5.37
CA TYR A 52 8.17 12.97 4.25
C TYR A 52 8.56 11.91 3.22
N GLU A 53 8.41 12.24 1.93
CA GLU A 53 8.70 11.35 0.80
C GLU A 53 10.15 10.81 0.85
N ILE A 54 11.13 11.70 0.95
CA ILE A 54 12.55 11.33 0.96
C ILE A 54 12.87 10.39 2.13
N SER A 55 12.25 10.62 3.29
CA SER A 55 12.43 9.77 4.46
C SER A 55 11.86 8.37 4.23
N ALA A 56 10.69 8.24 3.59
CA ALA A 56 10.11 6.94 3.24
C ALA A 56 10.97 6.20 2.19
N ILE A 57 11.48 6.91 1.17
CA ILE A 57 12.40 6.34 0.16
C ILE A 57 13.65 5.78 0.84
N ASN A 58 14.36 6.60 1.61
CA ASN A 58 15.62 6.18 2.22
C ASN A 58 15.44 5.02 3.19
N LYS A 59 14.35 5.02 3.98
CA LYS A 59 14.04 3.92 4.90
C LYS A 59 13.73 2.63 4.15
N SER A 60 12.86 2.66 3.14
CA SER A 60 12.55 1.47 2.34
C SER A 60 13.80 0.93 1.61
N TYR A 61 14.68 1.81 1.14
CA TYR A 61 15.96 1.44 0.53
C TYR A 61 16.91 0.78 1.54
N ASP A 62 17.01 1.35 2.73
CA ASP A 62 17.84 0.79 3.80
C ASP A 62 17.31 -0.56 4.28
N ASP A 63 15.99 -0.73 4.38
CA ASP A 63 15.36 -2.01 4.71
C ASP A 63 15.63 -3.07 3.64
N CYS A 64 15.52 -2.70 2.37
CA CYS A 64 15.91 -3.58 1.25
C CYS A 64 17.37 -4.04 1.39
N LYS A 65 18.32 -3.11 1.58
CA LYS A 65 19.74 -3.48 1.71
C LYS A 65 20.04 -4.39 2.90
N LYS A 66 19.26 -4.28 3.99
CA LYS A 66 19.45 -5.10 5.19
C LYS A 66 18.81 -6.48 5.08
N LEU A 67 17.70 -6.60 4.37
CA LEU A 67 16.82 -7.78 4.40
C LEU A 67 16.74 -8.54 3.05
N SER A 68 17.28 -7.98 1.97
CA SER A 68 17.40 -8.63 0.67
C SER A 68 18.54 -9.64 0.67
N ASN A 69 18.37 -10.73 -0.09
CA ASN A 69 19.45 -11.66 -0.40
C ASN A 69 20.44 -11.10 -1.42
N VAL A 70 20.05 -10.04 -2.16
CA VAL A 70 20.85 -9.40 -3.20
C VAL A 70 20.89 -7.86 -2.97
N PRO A 71 21.53 -7.37 -1.89
CA PRO A 71 21.45 -5.96 -1.47
C PRO A 71 21.88 -4.94 -2.52
N THR A 72 22.83 -5.29 -3.39
CA THR A 72 23.32 -4.40 -4.45
C THR A 72 22.31 -4.18 -5.57
N SER A 73 21.26 -5.01 -5.63
CA SER A 73 20.20 -4.89 -6.63
C SER A 73 19.02 -4.04 -6.19
N CYS A 74 18.99 -3.60 -4.92
CA CYS A 74 17.96 -2.73 -4.39
C CYS A 74 17.83 -1.47 -5.24
N LYS A 75 16.60 -1.17 -5.68
CA LYS A 75 16.29 0.03 -6.44
C LYS A 75 15.02 0.67 -5.88
N SER A 76 15.14 1.93 -5.53
CA SER A 76 14.02 2.78 -5.16
C SER A 76 13.74 3.77 -6.28
N SER A 77 12.48 4.13 -6.46
CA SER A 77 12.05 5.14 -7.43
C SER A 77 11.03 6.05 -6.78
N LYS A 78 10.98 7.32 -7.18
CA LYS A 78 9.93 8.24 -6.70
C LYS A 78 8.55 7.79 -7.17
N GLU A 79 8.50 7.12 -8.32
CA GLU A 79 7.29 6.60 -8.93
C GLU A 79 6.65 5.47 -8.09
N ALA A 80 7.46 4.81 -7.24
CA ALA A 80 7.05 3.81 -6.25
C ALA A 80 6.61 4.44 -4.91
N CYS A 81 6.55 5.76 -4.83
CA CYS A 81 5.95 6.48 -3.70
C CYS A 81 4.51 6.88 -4.00
N GLU A 82 3.69 6.80 -2.95
CA GLU A 82 2.31 7.28 -2.94
C GLU A 82 2.09 8.16 -1.72
N MET A 83 1.52 9.34 -1.94
CA MET A 83 1.03 10.18 -0.85
C MET A 83 -0.37 9.73 -0.47
N PHE A 84 -0.60 9.59 0.82
CA PHE A 84 -1.91 9.35 1.43
C PHE A 84 -2.34 10.61 2.17
N LEU A 85 -3.51 11.15 1.84
CA LEU A 85 -4.15 12.26 2.53
C LEU A 85 -5.38 11.74 3.27
N ASN A 86 -5.39 11.87 4.60
CA ASN A 86 -6.44 11.30 5.46
C ASN A 86 -6.69 9.81 5.19
N GLY A 87 -5.63 9.03 4.97
CA GLY A 87 -5.71 7.60 4.65
C GLY A 87 -6.14 7.26 3.22
N LEU A 88 -6.40 8.25 2.36
CA LEU A 88 -6.71 8.05 0.94
C LEU A 88 -5.48 8.32 0.07
N THR A 89 -5.10 7.40 -0.81
CA THR A 89 -4.03 7.63 -1.81
C THR A 89 -4.37 8.88 -2.63
N THR A 90 -3.37 9.63 -3.11
CA THR A 90 -3.52 10.73 -4.08
C THR A 90 -3.12 10.32 -5.49
N ARG A 91 -2.69 9.06 -5.67
CA ARG A 91 -2.32 8.53 -6.99
C ARG A 91 -3.54 8.59 -7.92
N PRO A 92 -3.39 9.04 -9.18
CA PRO A 92 -4.50 9.02 -10.13
C PRO A 92 -5.09 7.61 -10.26
N MET A 93 -6.40 7.53 -10.15
CA MET A 93 -7.18 6.29 -10.23
C MET A 93 -8.08 6.35 -11.46
N TRP A 94 -7.48 6.24 -12.64
CA TRP A 94 -8.21 6.32 -13.90
C TRP A 94 -9.05 5.08 -14.15
N ARG A 95 -10.33 5.30 -14.47
CA ARG A 95 -11.24 4.29 -14.97
C ARG A 95 -11.92 4.83 -16.22
N CYS A 96 -11.84 4.07 -17.30
CA CYS A 96 -12.48 4.41 -18.57
C CYS A 96 -13.63 3.45 -18.87
N THR A 97 -14.50 3.86 -19.77
CA THR A 97 -15.64 3.07 -20.23
C THR A 97 -15.62 3.00 -21.75
N ALA A 98 -15.71 1.79 -22.29
CA ALA A 98 -16.00 1.54 -23.70
C ALA A 98 -17.49 1.32 -23.90
N LEU A 99 -17.95 1.65 -25.11
CA LEU A 99 -19.31 1.36 -25.58
C LEU A 99 -19.22 0.56 -26.87
N ASP A 100 -20.15 -0.36 -27.08
CA ASP A 100 -20.39 -0.97 -28.38
C ASP A 100 -21.53 -0.24 -29.13
N GLN A 101 -21.86 -0.69 -30.34
CA GLN A 101 -22.93 -0.11 -31.16
C GLN A 101 -24.31 -0.14 -30.47
N MET A 102 -24.52 -1.04 -29.50
CA MET A 102 -25.76 -1.10 -28.71
C MET A 102 -25.72 -0.20 -27.46
N ALA A 103 -24.68 0.63 -27.32
CA ALA A 103 -24.41 1.45 -26.14
C ALA A 103 -24.28 0.63 -24.84
N LYS A 104 -23.87 -0.64 -24.92
CA LYS A 104 -23.56 -1.43 -23.73
C LYS A 104 -22.26 -0.93 -23.11
N VAL A 105 -22.26 -0.81 -21.78
CA VAL A 105 -21.19 -0.22 -20.98
C VAL A 105 -20.15 -1.27 -20.59
N TRP A 106 -18.88 -0.99 -20.89
CA TRP A 106 -17.74 -1.85 -20.57
C TRP A 106 -16.66 -1.06 -19.84
N ALA A 107 -16.70 -1.09 -18.51
CA ALA A 107 -15.77 -0.33 -17.68
C ALA A 107 -14.46 -1.11 -17.43
N SER A 108 -13.33 -0.42 -17.51
CA SER A 108 -12.03 -0.99 -17.13
C SER A 108 -11.92 -1.20 -15.61
N ASN A 109 -10.85 -1.90 -15.20
CA ASN A 109 -10.29 -1.76 -13.85
C ASN A 109 -9.74 -0.34 -13.62
N ILE A 110 -9.16 -0.11 -12.44
CA ILE A 110 -8.53 1.15 -12.08
C ILE A 110 -7.05 1.10 -12.45
N TYR A 111 -6.58 2.15 -13.13
CA TYR A 111 -5.19 2.26 -13.59
C TYR A 111 -4.58 3.59 -13.16
N LYS A 112 -3.25 3.62 -13.08
CA LYS A 112 -2.47 4.83 -12.81
C LYS A 112 -2.53 5.83 -13.98
N HIS A 113 -2.58 5.32 -15.20
CA HIS A 113 -2.58 6.13 -16.43
C HIS A 113 -3.92 6.03 -17.16
N ARG A 114 -4.38 7.16 -17.72
CA ARG A 114 -5.64 7.25 -18.46
C ARG A 114 -5.65 6.34 -19.69
N ASP A 115 -4.54 6.33 -20.43
CA ASP A 115 -4.45 5.58 -21.69
C ASP A 115 -4.48 4.07 -21.43
N ASP A 116 -3.84 3.59 -20.36
CA ASP A 116 -3.93 2.18 -19.94
C ASP A 116 -5.37 1.79 -19.61
N ALA A 117 -6.09 2.65 -18.86
CA ALA A 117 -7.51 2.43 -18.57
C ALA A 117 -8.36 2.41 -19.86
N ALA A 118 -8.07 3.30 -20.82
CA ALA A 118 -8.78 3.37 -22.10
C ALA A 118 -8.55 2.10 -22.94
N ILE A 119 -7.30 1.67 -23.08
CA ILE A 119 -6.93 0.45 -23.79
C ILE A 119 -7.60 -0.77 -23.14
N ALA A 120 -7.54 -0.87 -21.80
CA ALA A 120 -8.15 -1.96 -21.06
C ALA A 120 -9.68 -2.00 -21.20
N ALA A 121 -10.37 -0.86 -21.12
CA ALA A 121 -11.81 -0.79 -21.33
C ALA A 121 -12.20 -1.24 -22.75
N LYS A 122 -11.44 -0.81 -23.77
CA LYS A 122 -11.67 -1.22 -25.16
C LYS A 122 -11.50 -2.72 -25.33
N ALA A 123 -10.39 -3.26 -24.82
CA ALA A 123 -10.12 -4.69 -24.87
C ALA A 123 -11.20 -5.50 -24.16
N PHE A 124 -11.69 -5.03 -23.01
CA PHE A 124 -12.76 -5.69 -22.27
C PHE A 124 -14.08 -5.72 -23.07
N CYS A 125 -14.43 -4.61 -23.73
CA CYS A 125 -15.55 -4.57 -24.68
C CYS A 125 -15.36 -5.57 -25.82
N GLN A 126 -14.19 -5.59 -26.46
CA GLN A 126 -13.90 -6.46 -27.61
C GLN A 126 -13.93 -7.95 -27.24
N GLN A 127 -13.65 -8.29 -25.99
CA GLN A 127 -13.69 -9.68 -25.51
C GLN A 127 -15.09 -10.15 -25.12
N GLY A 128 -15.98 -9.24 -24.69
CA GLY A 128 -17.28 -9.58 -24.13
C GLY A 128 -18.50 -9.16 -24.95
N SER A 129 -18.35 -8.21 -25.86
CA SER A 129 -19.47 -7.70 -26.67
C SER A 129 -19.84 -8.66 -27.80
N SER A 130 -21.12 -8.70 -28.13
CA SER A 130 -21.62 -9.34 -29.35
C SER A 130 -21.21 -8.58 -30.62
N PHE A 131 -20.68 -7.35 -30.49
CA PHE A 131 -20.26 -6.48 -31.60
C PHE A 131 -18.85 -5.94 -31.36
N PRO A 132 -17.82 -6.82 -31.29
CA PRO A 132 -16.48 -6.45 -30.83
C PRO A 132 -15.80 -5.37 -31.71
N ASP A 133 -16.02 -5.38 -33.02
CA ASP A 133 -15.41 -4.40 -33.94
C ASP A 133 -15.97 -2.98 -33.78
N THR A 134 -17.12 -2.84 -33.09
CA THR A 134 -17.78 -1.56 -32.85
C THR A 134 -17.37 -0.91 -31.53
N CYS A 135 -16.57 -1.61 -30.73
CA CYS A 135 -16.11 -1.12 -29.43
C CYS A 135 -15.27 0.14 -29.57
N TYR A 136 -15.74 1.23 -28.98
CA TYR A 136 -15.05 2.51 -28.98
C TYR A 136 -14.94 3.08 -27.56
N ILE A 137 -13.92 3.91 -27.37
CA ILE A 137 -13.69 4.67 -26.14
C ILE A 137 -13.89 6.14 -26.48
N ASN A 138 -14.68 6.85 -25.68
CA ASN A 138 -14.60 8.30 -25.62
C ASN A 138 -13.71 8.70 -24.44
N LEU A 139 -12.53 9.26 -24.72
CA LEU A 139 -11.58 9.63 -23.67
C LEU A 139 -12.17 10.65 -22.67
N MET A 140 -13.17 11.44 -23.06
CA MET A 140 -13.88 12.35 -22.14
C MET A 140 -14.70 11.62 -21.06
N THR A 141 -15.00 10.33 -21.27
CA THR A 141 -15.73 9.49 -20.30
C THR A 141 -14.81 8.81 -19.28
N CYS A 142 -13.50 8.90 -19.49
CA CYS A 142 -12.52 8.46 -18.50
C CYS A 142 -12.58 9.38 -17.29
N LYS A 143 -12.63 8.79 -16.10
CA LYS A 143 -12.68 9.51 -14.83
C LYS A 143 -11.49 9.13 -13.98
N ASN A 144 -10.85 10.12 -13.37
CA ASN A 144 -9.95 9.89 -12.26
C ASN A 144 -10.80 9.79 -10.99
N LEU A 145 -10.93 8.61 -10.41
CA LEU A 145 -11.74 8.39 -9.21
C LEU A 145 -11.20 9.11 -7.96
N ASN A 146 -9.98 9.64 -8.08
CA ASN A 146 -9.30 10.37 -7.03
C ASN A 146 -9.16 11.87 -7.34
N SER A 147 -9.75 12.36 -8.43
CA SER A 147 -9.82 13.81 -8.66
C SER A 147 -10.79 14.44 -7.68
N ARG A 148 -10.32 15.48 -6.99
CA ARG A 148 -11.17 16.38 -6.19
C ARG A 148 -11.69 17.48 -7.12
N GLU A 149 -12.63 17.12 -7.99
CA GLU A 149 -13.44 18.07 -8.77
C GLU A 149 -14.86 18.10 -8.22
#